data_AF-A0A959PGN8-F1
#
_entry.id   AF-A0A959PGN8-F1
#
_cell.length_a   1.000
_cell.length_b   1.000
_cell.length_c   1.000
_cell.angle_alpha   90.00
_cell.angle_beta   90.00
_cell.angle_gamma   90.00
#
_symmetry.space_group_name_H-M   'P 1'
#
loop_
_entity.id
_entity.type
_entity.pdbx_description
1 polymer ?
#
loop_
_entity_poly.entity_id
_entity_poly.type
_entity_poly.pdbx_seq_one_letter_code
_entity_poly.pdbx_strand_id
1 'polypeptide(L)'
;MKMILAIILVLFLVFYWLFAQSDRHLNRNKHNQLPKGRLKHLQDNYYEDEVGLIWELQPQIKNKFHQPDHEVEIINNHYPNVDGTFSLDPKNPNFKFLSKNNNRGSFEAILQPDGTYLTEGLKQGTYNYGHPDGLWGSIKHVFLDVIPHFFNSNYKS
;
A
#
# COMPACT_ATOMS: atom_id res chain seq x y z
N MET A 1 1.24 -9.28 38.17
CA MET A 1 0.57 -8.64 37.01
C MET A 1 1.54 -7.92 36.08
N LYS A 2 2.34 -6.94 36.56
CA LYS A 2 3.28 -6.18 35.70
C LYS A 2 4.34 -7.05 34.98
N MET A 3 4.92 -8.02 35.68
CA MET A 3 5.91 -8.95 35.09
C MET A 3 5.31 -9.83 33.98
N ILE A 4 4.10 -10.34 34.18
CA ILE A 4 3.40 -11.15 33.17
C ILE A 4 3.10 -10.32 31.92
N LEU A 5 2.63 -9.07 32.09
CA LEU A 5 2.38 -8.17 30.97
C LEU A 5 3.67 -7.85 30.19
N ALA A 6 4.79 -7.61 30.89
CA ALA A 6 6.08 -7.38 30.26
C ALA A 6 6.55 -8.61 29.46
N ILE A 7 6.38 -9.82 30.00
CA ILE A 7 6.71 -11.06 29.28
C ILE A 7 5.86 -11.20 28.01
N ILE A 8 4.54 -10.97 28.09
CA ILE A 8 3.65 -11.03 26.93
C ILE A 8 4.07 -10.02 25.85
N LEU A 9 4.39 -8.79 26.24
CA LEU A 9 4.84 -7.76 25.30
C LEU A 9 6.16 -8.17 24.62
N VAL A 10 7.12 -8.70 25.37
CA VAL A 10 8.39 -9.18 24.81
C VAL A 10 8.16 -10.32 23.82
N LEU A 11 7.33 -11.30 24.17
CA LEU A 11 6.99 -12.40 23.27
C LEU A 11 6.32 -11.90 21.98
N PHE A 12 5.44 -10.91 22.10
CA PHE A 12 4.79 -10.28 20.96
C PHE A 12 5.81 -9.58 20.04
N LEU A 13 6.73 -8.80 20.60
CA LEU A 13 7.80 -8.14 19.83
C LEU A 13 8.71 -9.15 19.13
N VAL A 14 9.10 -10.24 19.82
CA VAL A 14 9.92 -11.31 19.23
C VAL A 14 9.17 -12.01 18.09
N PHE A 15 7.88 -12.31 18.28
CA PHE A 15 7.06 -12.90 17.23
C PHE A 15 7.02 -12.02 15.98
N TYR A 16 6.76 -10.72 16.14
CA TYR A 16 6.70 -9.80 15.01
C TYR A 16 8.03 -9.57 14.33
N TRP A 17 9.12 -9.54 15.10
CA TRP A 17 10.46 -9.49 14.54
C TRP A 17 10.74 -10.72 13.67
N LEU A 18 10.47 -11.93 14.18
CA LEU A 18 10.63 -13.17 13.40
C LEU A 18 9.73 -13.19 12.15
N PHE A 19 8.47 -12.78 12.28
CA PHE A 19 7.55 -12.72 11.16
C PHE A 19 8.01 -11.73 10.08
N ALA A 20 8.51 -10.56 10.47
CA ALA A 20 9.02 -9.55 9.54
C ALA A 20 10.30 -9.98 8.81
N GLN A 21 11.10 -10.87 9.39
CA GLN A 21 12.24 -11.49 8.69
C GLN A 21 11.85 -12.68 7.80
N SER A 22 10.61 -13.15 7.89
CA SER A 22 10.19 -14.34 7.16
C SER A 22 10.03 -14.06 5.66
N ASP A 23 10.25 -15.10 4.84
CA ASP A 23 9.98 -15.07 3.41
C ASP A 23 8.51 -14.76 3.07
N ARG A 24 7.59 -15.01 4.01
CA ARG A 24 6.18 -14.63 3.85
C ARG A 24 6.04 -13.12 3.80
N HIS A 25 6.68 -12.39 4.71
CA HIS A 25 6.64 -10.94 4.71
C HIS A 25 7.51 -10.34 3.61
N LEU A 26 8.76 -10.77 3.53
CA LEU A 26 9.74 -10.16 2.63
C LEU A 26 9.46 -10.44 1.15
N ASN A 27 8.93 -11.62 0.80
CA ASN A 27 8.61 -11.96 -0.59
C ASN A 27 7.12 -11.77 -0.92
N ARG A 28 6.37 -10.98 -0.12
CA ARG A 28 4.94 -10.77 -0.33
C ARG A 28 4.64 -10.20 -1.72
N ASN A 29 5.55 -9.41 -2.28
CA ASN A 29 5.37 -8.72 -3.55
C ASN A 29 5.35 -9.63 -4.77
N LYS A 30 5.79 -10.91 -4.64
CA LYS A 30 5.54 -11.94 -5.66
C LYS A 30 4.04 -12.18 -5.92
N HIS A 31 3.18 -11.72 -5.01
CA HIS A 31 1.73 -11.78 -5.12
C HIS A 31 1.11 -10.43 -5.52
N ASN A 32 1.88 -9.34 -5.56
CA ASN A 32 1.35 -8.04 -5.90
C ASN A 32 1.08 -7.95 -7.40
N GLN A 33 0.13 -7.11 -7.79
CA GLN A 33 -0.14 -6.77 -9.18
C GLN A 33 -0.22 -5.25 -9.27
N LEU A 34 0.09 -4.72 -10.44
CA LEU A 34 -0.06 -3.29 -10.74
C LEU A 34 -1.23 -3.11 -11.72
N PRO A 35 -1.87 -1.93 -11.75
CA PRO A 35 -2.87 -1.63 -12.76
C PRO A 35 -2.30 -1.80 -14.16
N LYS A 36 -3.07 -2.40 -15.06
CA LYS A 36 -2.69 -2.54 -16.47
C LYS A 36 -3.27 -1.43 -17.31
N GLY A 37 -2.38 -0.71 -18.00
CA GLY A 37 -2.76 0.37 -18.91
C GLY A 37 -3.38 1.57 -18.18
N ARG A 38 -4.37 2.20 -18.82
CA ARG A 38 -5.04 3.40 -18.27
C ARG A 38 -6.12 3.01 -17.25
N LEU A 39 -6.13 3.69 -16.10
CA LEU A 39 -7.18 3.60 -15.10
C LEU A 39 -8.36 4.48 -15.50
N LYS A 40 -9.45 3.84 -15.93
CA LYS A 40 -10.69 4.50 -16.31
C LYS A 40 -11.56 4.76 -15.08
N HIS A 41 -12.06 5.99 -14.93
CA HIS A 41 -12.92 6.34 -13.81
C HIS A 41 -14.28 5.63 -13.94
N LEU A 42 -14.74 5.02 -12.85
CA LEU A 42 -16.06 4.38 -12.78
C LEU A 42 -17.05 5.27 -12.04
N GLN A 43 -16.85 5.39 -10.72
CA GLN A 43 -17.68 6.16 -9.81
C GLN A 43 -16.88 6.46 -8.55
N ASP A 44 -17.19 7.56 -7.88
CA ASP A 44 -16.53 7.98 -6.64
C ASP A 44 -14.99 7.91 -6.75
N ASN A 45 -14.35 7.10 -5.92
CA ASN A 45 -12.91 6.84 -5.89
C ASN A 45 -12.51 5.52 -6.57
N TYR A 46 -13.38 4.92 -7.38
CA TYR A 46 -13.12 3.65 -8.06
C TYR A 46 -12.75 3.83 -9.52
N TYR A 47 -11.77 3.03 -9.95
CA TYR A 47 -11.22 2.99 -11.29
C TYR A 47 -11.14 1.55 -11.77
N GLU A 48 -11.26 1.34 -13.08
CA GLU A 48 -11.08 0.05 -13.74
C GLU A 48 -9.84 0.11 -14.62
N ASP A 49 -9.01 -0.94 -14.57
CA ASP A 49 -7.88 -1.07 -15.50
C ASP A 49 -8.26 -1.86 -16.77
N GLU A 50 -7.34 -2.00 -17.72
CA GLU A 50 -7.64 -2.62 -19.03
C GLU A 50 -7.98 -4.11 -18.96
N VAL A 51 -7.74 -4.77 -17.82
CA VAL A 51 -8.09 -6.19 -17.62
C VAL A 51 -9.28 -6.37 -16.70
N GLY A 52 -9.98 -5.29 -16.34
CA GLY A 52 -11.19 -5.31 -15.53
C GLY A 52 -10.96 -5.40 -14.03
N LEU A 53 -9.73 -5.15 -13.54
CA LEU A 53 -9.50 -5.04 -12.09
C LEU A 53 -9.99 -3.68 -11.59
N ILE A 54 -10.73 -3.73 -10.49
CA ILE A 54 -11.21 -2.52 -9.81
C ILE A 54 -10.19 -2.06 -8.79
N TRP A 55 -9.83 -0.78 -8.88
CA TRP A 55 -8.85 -0.09 -8.07
C TRP A 55 -9.52 1.07 -7.31
N GLU A 56 -9.42 1.05 -6.00
CA GLU A 56 -9.92 2.12 -5.14
C GLU A 56 -8.79 3.10 -4.81
N LEU A 57 -8.93 4.35 -5.26
CA LEU A 57 -8.08 5.47 -4.84
C LEU A 57 -8.30 5.74 -3.35
N GLN A 58 -7.24 5.55 -2.56
CA GLN A 58 -7.26 5.78 -1.13
C GLN A 58 -7.08 7.26 -0.80
N PRO A 59 -7.70 7.75 0.29
CA PRO A 59 -7.47 9.12 0.76
C PRO A 59 -6.01 9.34 1.17
N GLN A 60 -5.53 10.58 1.00
CA GLN A 60 -4.13 10.96 1.25
C GLN A 60 -3.60 10.54 2.63
N ILE A 61 -4.43 10.58 3.67
CA ILE A 61 -4.05 10.15 5.02
C ILE A 61 -3.58 8.67 5.06
N LYS A 62 -4.17 7.80 4.25
CA LYS A 62 -3.79 6.38 4.13
C LYS A 62 -2.56 6.18 3.23
N ASN A 63 -2.13 7.22 2.52
CA ASN A 63 -0.96 7.22 1.65
C ASN A 63 0.29 7.88 2.26
N LYS A 64 0.18 8.46 3.46
CA LYS A 64 1.25 9.26 4.08
C LYS A 64 2.63 8.57 4.10
N PHE A 65 2.67 7.25 4.29
CA PHE A 65 3.92 6.49 4.36
C PHE A 65 4.57 6.20 3.00
N HIS A 66 3.88 6.48 1.89
CA HIS A 66 4.41 6.33 0.54
C HIS A 66 4.75 7.66 -0.13
N GLN A 67 4.64 8.79 0.59
CA GLN A 67 4.99 10.10 0.06
C GLN A 67 6.51 10.34 0.11
N PRO A 68 7.09 11.10 -0.83
CA PRO A 68 8.50 11.50 -0.77
C PRO A 68 8.80 12.32 0.50
N ASP A 69 10.06 12.33 0.94
CA ASP A 69 10.49 13.09 2.12
C ASP A 69 10.67 14.59 1.84
N HIS A 70 10.62 14.96 0.56
CA HIS A 70 10.80 16.31 0.05
C HIS A 70 9.71 16.65 -0.95
N GLU A 71 9.44 17.94 -1.13
CA GLU A 71 8.52 18.42 -2.15
C GLU A 71 9.03 18.05 -3.54
N VAL A 72 8.09 17.67 -4.42
CA VAL A 72 8.40 17.39 -5.83
C VAL A 72 8.12 18.61 -6.70
N GLU A 73 8.79 18.68 -7.84
CA GLU A 73 8.51 19.71 -8.84
C GLU A 73 7.09 19.55 -9.40
N ILE A 74 6.45 20.68 -9.69
CA ILE A 74 5.17 20.69 -10.38
C ILE A 74 5.42 20.39 -11.85
N ILE A 75 4.92 19.24 -12.29
CA ILE A 75 4.97 18.83 -13.70
C ILE A 75 3.63 19.10 -14.39
N ASN A 76 3.69 19.41 -15.69
CA ASN A 76 2.50 19.48 -16.51
C ASN A 76 2.00 18.06 -16.84
N ASN A 77 0.68 17.88 -16.96
CA ASN A 77 0.05 16.59 -17.29
C ASN A 77 0.38 15.46 -16.30
N HIS A 78 0.24 15.74 -15.00
CA HIS A 78 0.40 14.76 -13.93
C HIS A 78 -0.68 13.67 -13.95
N TYR A 79 -0.29 12.47 -13.54
CA TYR A 79 -1.06 11.22 -13.57
C TYR A 79 -1.65 10.90 -14.96
N PRO A 80 -0.82 10.84 -16.02
CA PRO A 80 -1.29 10.69 -17.39
C PRO A 80 -2.02 9.37 -17.65
N ASN A 81 -1.87 8.38 -16.77
CA ASN A 81 -2.48 7.05 -16.84
C ASN A 81 -3.78 6.93 -16.04
N VAL A 82 -4.32 8.01 -15.47
CA VAL A 82 -5.57 8.00 -14.71
C VAL A 82 -6.57 8.97 -15.32
N ASP A 83 -7.82 8.53 -15.47
CA ASP A 83 -8.92 9.43 -15.85
C ASP A 83 -9.26 10.41 -14.73
N GLY A 84 -9.37 11.67 -15.08
CA GLY A 84 -9.76 12.73 -14.16
C GLY A 84 -8.85 13.95 -14.24
N THR A 85 -9.24 14.99 -13.51
CA THR A 85 -8.42 16.18 -13.32
C THR A 85 -8.11 16.30 -11.85
N PHE A 86 -6.86 16.05 -11.49
CA PHE A 86 -6.39 16.13 -10.12
C PHE A 86 -5.61 17.42 -9.92
N SER A 87 -5.54 17.93 -8.71
CA SER A 87 -4.52 18.91 -8.32
C SER A 87 -3.28 18.16 -7.82
N LEU A 88 -2.09 18.57 -8.26
CA LEU A 88 -0.84 18.06 -7.70
C LEU A 88 -0.55 18.80 -6.39
N ASP A 89 -0.49 18.08 -5.27
CA ASP A 89 0.08 18.56 -4.00
C ASP A 89 1.55 18.16 -3.96
N PRO A 90 2.51 19.12 -4.06
CA PRO A 90 3.94 18.81 -4.03
C PRO A 90 4.40 18.07 -2.78
N LYS A 91 3.67 18.17 -1.66
CA LYS A 91 4.00 17.50 -0.38
C LYS A 91 3.40 16.10 -0.27
N ASN A 92 2.31 15.83 -0.98
CA ASN A 92 1.66 14.51 -1.01
C ASN A 92 1.35 14.06 -2.45
N PRO A 93 2.38 14.01 -3.32
CA PRO A 93 2.19 13.86 -4.75
C PRO A 93 1.86 12.43 -5.20
N ASN A 94 2.11 11.41 -4.38
CA ASN A 94 1.79 10.04 -4.78
C ASN A 94 0.31 9.75 -4.54
N PHE A 95 -0.28 8.92 -5.40
CA PHE A 95 -1.57 8.28 -5.17
C PHE A 95 -1.39 6.84 -4.76
N LYS A 96 -2.31 6.35 -3.92
CA LYS A 96 -2.38 4.95 -3.52
C LYS A 96 -3.68 4.35 -3.99
N PHE A 97 -3.57 3.27 -4.72
CA PHE A 97 -4.69 2.46 -5.16
C PHE A 97 -4.66 1.11 -4.48
N LEU A 98 -5.82 0.61 -4.06
CA LEU A 98 -5.98 -0.76 -3.58
C LEU A 98 -6.94 -1.52 -4.50
N SER A 99 -6.56 -2.73 -4.89
CA SER A 99 -7.47 -3.65 -5.58
C SER A 99 -7.65 -4.90 -4.74
N LYS A 100 -8.88 -5.16 -4.30
CA LYS A 100 -9.21 -6.33 -3.49
C LYS A 100 -9.15 -7.58 -4.36
N ASN A 101 -8.56 -8.65 -3.82
CA ASN A 101 -8.55 -9.94 -4.48
C ASN A 101 -9.49 -10.96 -3.84
N ASN A 102 -9.65 -12.10 -4.52
CA ASN A 102 -10.53 -13.19 -4.08
C ASN A 102 -10.12 -13.80 -2.73
N ASN A 103 -8.86 -13.66 -2.32
CA ASN A 103 -8.33 -14.18 -1.07
C ASN A 103 -8.48 -13.22 0.12
N ARG A 104 -9.29 -12.15 -0.04
CA ARG A 104 -9.49 -11.08 0.97
C ARG A 104 -8.23 -10.27 1.28
N GLY A 105 -7.18 -10.42 0.49
CA GLY A 105 -6.03 -9.52 0.45
C GLY A 105 -6.26 -8.41 -0.58
N SER A 106 -5.25 -7.59 -0.81
CA SER A 106 -5.31 -6.59 -1.88
C SER A 106 -3.97 -6.29 -2.49
N PHE A 107 -3.98 -6.02 -3.79
CA PHE A 107 -2.88 -5.40 -4.48
C PHE A 107 -2.79 -3.92 -4.10
N GLU A 108 -1.58 -3.40 -4.01
CA GLU A 108 -1.33 -1.99 -3.73
C GLU A 108 -0.43 -1.42 -4.82
N ALA A 109 -0.86 -0.30 -5.37
CA ALA A 109 -0.11 0.45 -6.36
C ALA A 109 0.07 1.88 -5.87
N ILE A 110 1.32 2.34 -5.87
CA ILE A 110 1.68 3.71 -5.53
C ILE A 110 2.05 4.41 -6.83
N LEU A 111 1.16 5.27 -7.31
CA LEU A 111 1.32 6.01 -8.55
C LEU A 111 2.02 7.34 -8.28
N GLN A 112 3.10 7.59 -9.00
CA GLN A 112 3.83 8.85 -8.99
C GLN A 112 3.22 9.85 -9.99
N PRO A 113 3.43 11.16 -9.82
CA PRO A 113 2.89 12.18 -10.72
C PRO A 113 3.24 11.99 -12.20
N ASP A 114 4.41 11.43 -12.49
CA ASP A 114 4.87 11.18 -13.86
C ASP A 114 4.19 9.99 -14.55
N GLY A 115 3.32 9.27 -13.84
CA GLY A 115 2.61 8.09 -14.34
C GLY A 115 3.30 6.77 -14.03
N THR A 116 4.48 6.78 -13.41
CA THR A 116 5.20 5.56 -13.02
C THR A 116 4.69 4.99 -11.69
N TYR A 117 4.84 3.68 -11.49
CA TYR A 117 4.51 3.04 -10.22
C TYR A 117 5.76 2.83 -9.39
N LEU A 118 5.69 3.17 -8.09
CA LEU A 118 6.78 2.95 -7.15
C LEU A 118 6.82 1.47 -6.73
N THR A 119 7.68 0.71 -7.39
CA THR A 119 7.84 -0.75 -7.23
C THR A 119 9.07 -1.15 -6.44
N GLU A 120 9.89 -0.18 -6.03
CA GLU A 120 11.16 -0.43 -5.34
C GLU A 120 11.34 0.51 -4.14
N GLY A 121 12.23 0.12 -3.22
CA GLY A 121 12.54 0.89 -2.03
C GLY A 121 11.53 0.74 -0.89
N LEU A 122 11.74 1.51 0.18
CA LEU A 122 10.98 1.39 1.44
C LEU A 122 9.52 1.83 1.32
N LYS A 123 9.21 2.69 0.34
CA LYS A 123 7.91 3.34 0.13
C LYS A 123 7.08 2.68 -0.96
N GLN A 124 7.56 1.60 -1.56
CA GLN A 124 6.89 0.88 -2.64
C GLN A 124 5.49 0.38 -2.26
N GLY A 125 4.65 0.13 -3.27
CA GLY A 125 3.39 -0.58 -3.09
C GLY A 125 3.63 -2.07 -2.83
N THR A 126 2.82 -2.68 -1.95
CA THR A 126 2.98 -4.07 -1.55
C THR A 126 1.69 -4.90 -1.57
N TYR A 127 1.83 -6.21 -1.70
CA TYR A 127 0.68 -7.11 -1.57
C TYR A 127 0.15 -7.14 -0.13
N ASN A 128 -1.04 -6.64 0.17
CA ASN A 128 -1.66 -6.71 1.49
C ASN A 128 -2.35 -8.07 1.75
N TYR A 129 -2.03 -8.73 2.87
CA TYR A 129 -2.68 -9.98 3.29
C TYR A 129 -4.09 -9.75 3.84
N GLY A 130 -4.36 -8.56 4.39
CA GLY A 130 -5.69 -8.13 4.77
C GLY A 130 -6.10 -6.88 4.00
N HIS A 131 -7.11 -6.98 3.14
CA HIS A 131 -7.72 -5.79 2.57
C HIS A 131 -8.47 -5.03 3.68
N PRO A 132 -8.26 -3.70 3.83
CA PRO A 132 -8.77 -2.91 4.96
C PRO A 132 -10.28 -2.57 4.85
N ASP A 133 -11.10 -3.52 4.40
CA ASP A 133 -12.55 -3.41 4.35
C ASP A 133 -13.19 -3.79 5.69
N GLY A 134 -13.95 -2.85 6.25
CA GLY A 134 -14.63 -3.03 7.52
C GLY A 134 -13.69 -3.28 8.70
N LEU A 135 -14.28 -3.54 9.87
CA LEU A 135 -13.53 -3.68 11.12
C LEU A 135 -12.53 -4.85 11.07
N TRP A 136 -12.99 -6.03 10.65
CA TRP A 136 -12.16 -7.23 10.63
C TRP A 136 -11.08 -7.19 9.56
N GLY A 137 -11.35 -6.59 8.39
CA GLY A 137 -10.33 -6.35 7.37
C GLY A 137 -9.25 -5.40 7.88
N SER A 138 -9.66 -4.29 8.51
CA SER A 138 -8.75 -3.32 9.11
C SER A 138 -7.86 -3.94 10.20
N ILE A 139 -8.44 -4.76 11.09
CA ILE A 139 -7.68 -5.47 12.13
C ILE A 139 -6.62 -6.38 11.49
N LYS A 140 -7.00 -7.18 10.48
CA LYS A 140 -6.06 -8.04 9.76
C LYS A 140 -4.96 -7.24 9.09
N HIS A 141 -5.31 -6.14 8.43
CA HIS A 141 -4.35 -5.26 7.79
C HIS A 141 -3.30 -4.74 8.78
N VAL A 142 -3.73 -4.27 9.94
CA VAL A 142 -2.83 -3.81 11.00
C VAL A 142 -1.86 -4.91 11.43
N PHE A 143 -2.38 -6.09 11.78
CA PHE A 143 -1.56 -7.16 12.36
C PHE A 143 -0.73 -7.94 11.33
N LEU A 144 -1.12 -7.99 10.06
CA LEU A 144 -0.42 -8.78 9.04
C LEU A 144 0.43 -7.94 8.10
N ASP A 145 0.09 -6.66 7.91
CA ASP A 145 0.70 -5.82 6.89
C ASP A 145 1.46 -4.65 7.52
N VAL A 146 0.84 -3.92 8.46
CA VAL A 146 1.39 -2.69 9.03
C VAL A 146 2.42 -2.95 10.14
N ILE A 147 2.07 -3.76 11.16
CA ILE A 147 2.99 -4.00 12.29
C ILE A 147 4.30 -4.65 11.82
N PRO A 148 4.29 -5.72 10.99
CA PRO A 148 5.52 -6.31 10.47
C PRO A 148 6.42 -5.33 9.70
N HIS A 149 5.82 -4.38 8.96
CA HIS A 149 6.55 -3.36 8.20
C HIS A 149 7.46 -2.51 9.10
N PHE A 150 7.06 -2.20 10.33
CA PHE A 150 7.89 -1.44 11.27
C PHE A 150 9.15 -2.20 11.75
N PHE A 151 9.17 -3.52 11.63
CA PHE A 151 10.35 -4.33 11.95
C PHE A 151 11.25 -4.55 10.74
N ASN A 152 10.67 -4.70 9.55
CA ASN A 152 11.41 -4.79 8.29
C ASN A 152 10.55 -4.36 7.10
N SER A 153 11.01 -3.34 6.37
CA SER A 153 10.36 -2.82 5.16
C SER A 153 11.19 -3.06 3.88
N ASN A 154 12.26 -3.85 3.97
CA ASN A 154 13.11 -4.22 2.84
C ASN A 154 12.51 -5.41 2.07
N TYR A 155 11.37 -5.19 1.43
CA TYR A 155 10.72 -6.18 0.58
C TYR A 155 11.60 -6.56 -0.61
N LYS A 156 11.53 -7.83 -1.01
CA LYS A 156 12.15 -8.32 -2.24
C LYS A 156 11.20 -8.03 -3.41
N SER A 157 11.77 -7.44 -4.46
CA SER A 157 11.10 -7.18 -5.74
C SER A 157 10.94 -8.46 -6.55
#